data_AF-A0A7W7YAL8-F1
#
_entry.id   AF-A0A7W7YAL8-F1
#
_cell.length_a   1.000
_cell.length_b   1.000
_cell.length_c   1.000
_cell.angle_alpha   90.00
_cell.angle_beta   90.00
_cell.angle_gamma   90.00
#
_symmetry.space_group_name_H-M   'P 1'
#
loop_
_entity.id
_entity.type
_entity.pdbx_description
1 polymer ?
#
loop_
_entity_poly.entity_id
_entity_poly.type
_entity_poly.pdbx_seq_one_letter_code
_entity_poly.pdbx_strand_id
1 'polypeptide(L)' 'MVKTISKIGNSQGIIFDSALLQLARLKVGDEVNVEVHAGGTITIVPLMPPVIEAANAAETAKRLIGKNSELFRRLS' A
#
# COMPACT_ATOMS: atom_id res chain seq x y z
N MET A 1 -8.68 18.90 -1.21
CA MET A 1 -8.13 19.27 0.11
C MET A 1 -6.89 20.12 -0.13
N VAL A 2 -6.68 21.20 0.64
CA VAL A 2 -5.48 22.03 0.53
C VAL A 2 -4.51 21.62 1.63
N LYS A 3 -3.24 21.41 1.29
CA LYS A 3 -2.17 21.04 2.23
C LYS A 3 -1.00 22.00 2.02
N THR A 4 -0.29 22.31 3.09
CA THR A 4 0.87 23.21 3.06
C THR A 4 2.13 22.37 3.17
N ILE A 5 3.13 22.66 2.33
CA ILE A 5 4.47 22.08 2.47
C ILE A 5 5.13 22.71 3.69
N SER A 6 5.62 21.88 4.60
CA SER A 6 6.29 22.30 5.82
C SER A 6 7.70 21.73 5.89
N LYS A 7 8.53 22.32 6.76
CA LYS A 7 9.86 21.78 7.06
C LYS A 7 9.70 20.57 7.98
N ILE A 8 10.22 19.42 7.56
CA ILE A 8 10.27 18.18 8.32
C ILE A 8 11.75 17.79 8.49
N GLY A 9 12.31 18.11 9.66
CA GLY A 9 13.76 17.99 9.88
C GLY A 9 14.55 18.87 8.92
N ASN A 10 15.40 18.27 8.09
CA ASN A 10 16.18 18.96 7.06
C ASN A 10 15.51 18.96 5.67
N SER A 11 14.32 18.37 5.55
CA SER A 11 13.60 18.24 4.29
C SER A 11 12.34 19.10 4.26
N GLN A 12 11.75 19.24 3.07
CA GLN A 12 10.42 19.80 2.87
C GLN A 12 9.46 18.65 2.62
N GLY A 13 8.32 18.64 3.30
CA GLY A 13 7.36 17.55 3.20
C GLY A 13 5.91 18.03 3.21
N ILE A 14 5.03 17.15 2.76
CA ILE A 14 3.59 17.28 2.83
C ILE A 14 3.07 16.19 3.76
N ILE A 15 2.22 16.54 4.71
CA ILE A 15 1.67 15.58 5.68
C ILE A 15 0.31 15.11 5.21
N PHE A 16 0.18 13.82 4.90
CA PHE A 16 -1.11 13.20 4.58
C PHE A 16 -1.84 12.76 5.85
N ASP A 17 -3.13 13.09 5.94
CA ASP A 17 -4.00 12.55 6.99
C ASP A 17 -4.50 11.16 6.59
N SER A 18 -5.05 10.43 7.58
CA SER A 18 -5.51 9.05 7.40
C SER A 18 -6.62 8.92 6.35
N ALA A 19 -7.51 9.90 6.27
CA ALA A 19 -8.61 9.89 5.29
C ALA A 19 -8.08 10.00 3.86
N LEU A 20 -7.13 10.90 3.61
CA LEU A 20 -6.48 11.02 2.30
C LEU A 20 -5.70 9.75 1.92
N LEU A 21 -4.95 9.18 2.87
CA LEU A 21 -4.23 7.91 2.63
C LEU A 21 -5.21 6.78 2.27
N GLN A 22 -6.35 6.69 2.96
CA GLN A 22 -7.38 5.69 2.67
C GLN A 22 -7.99 5.87 1.27
N LEU A 23 -8.30 7.12 0.87
CA LEU A 23 -8.81 7.42 -0.47
C LEU A 23 -7.79 7.08 -1.56
N ALA A 24 -6.50 7.35 -1.31
CA ALA A 24 -5.40 7.05 -2.22
C ALA A 24 -4.97 5.57 -2.19
N ARG A 25 -5.57 4.74 -1.32
CA ARG A 25 -5.18 3.34 -1.07
C ARG A 25 -3.70 3.19 -0.69
N LEU A 26 -3.21 4.12 0.11
CA LEU A 26 -1.85 4.14 0.67
C LEU A 26 -1.89 3.84 2.17
N LYS A 27 -0.82 3.24 2.69
CA LYS A 27 -0.56 3.09 4.12
C LYS A 27 0.87 3.50 4.46
N VAL A 28 1.12 3.72 5.75
CA VAL A 28 2.46 3.99 6.26
C VAL A 28 3.38 2.82 5.93
N GLY A 29 4.53 3.12 5.33
CA GLY A 29 5.53 2.13 4.91
C GLY A 29 5.38 1.64 3.47
N ASP A 30 4.35 2.08 2.72
CA ASP A 30 4.29 1.80 1.29
C ASP A 30 5.43 2.51 0.54
N GLU A 31 6.03 1.80 -0.41
CA GLU A 31 6.83 2.43 -1.45
C GLU A 31 5.91 3.06 -2.49
N VAL A 32 6.28 4.24 -2.99
CA VAL A 32 5.47 4.99 -3.95
C VAL A 32 6.30 5.43 -5.14
N ASN A 33 5.71 5.36 -6.33
CA ASN A 33 6.24 6.02 -7.50
C ASN A 33 5.79 7.49 -7.49
N VAL A 34 6.71 8.40 -7.75
CA VAL A 34 6.47 9.85 -7.78
C VAL A 34 6.88 10.39 -9.13
N GLU A 35 5.90 10.93 -9.87
CA GLU A 35 6.11 11.53 -11.18
C GLU A 35 5.73 13.00 -11.17
N VAL A 36 6.53 13.82 -11.86
CA VAL A 36 6.27 15.24 -12.07
C VAL A 36 5.88 15.45 -13.51
N HIS A 37 4.65 15.91 -13.74
CA HIS A 37 4.13 16.22 -15.07
C HIS A 37 4.34 17.70 -15.41
N ALA A 38 4.22 18.03 -16.70
CA ALA A 38 4.23 19.41 -17.16
C ALA A 38 3.15 20.23 -16.42
N GLY A 39 3.51 21.43 -15.98
CA GLY A 39 2.64 22.29 -15.15
C GLY A 39 2.73 22.03 -13.65
N GLY A 40 3.67 21.19 -13.19
CA GLY A 40 3.97 21.01 -11.77
C GLY A 40 3.01 20.08 -11.03
N THR A 41 2.19 19.33 -11.75
CA THR A 41 1.35 18.27 -11.16
C THR A 41 2.24 17.13 -10.71
N ILE A 42 2.10 16.72 -9.45
CA ILE A 42 2.80 15.57 -8.89
C ILE A 42 1.79 14.43 -8.75
N THR A 43 2.09 13.29 -9.37
CA THR A 43 1.33 12.06 -9.20
C THR A 43 2.06 11.13 -8.24
N ILE A 44 1.35 10.62 -7.25
CA ILE A 44 1.87 9.66 -6.26
C ILE A 44 0.99 8.42 -6.33
N VAL A 45 1.60 7.28 -6.63
CA VAL A 45 0.90 5.99 -6.70
C VAL A 45 1.67 4.94 -5.89
N PRO A 46 0.97 4.00 -5.22
CA PRO A 46 1.65 2.87 -4.59
C PRO A 46 2.41 2.09 -5.66
N LEU A 47 3.68 1.79 -5.39
CA LEU A 47 4.34 0.70 -6.08
C LEU A 47 3.60 -0.57 -5.67
N MET A 48 3.01 -1.27 -6.65
CA MET A 48 2.40 -2.56 -6.37
C MET A 48 3.49 -3.44 -5.73
N PRO A 49 3.22 -4.07 -4.57
CA PRO A 49 4.15 -5.03 -4.03
C PRO A 49 4.45 -6.06 -5.12
N PRO A 50 5.70 -6.58 -5.19
CA PRO A 50 6.04 -7.60 -6.17
C PRO A 50 4.96 -8.67 -6.12
N VAL A 51 4.46 -9.05 -7.30
CA VAL A 51 3.50 -10.15 -7.44
C VAL A 51 4.02 -11.28 -6.58
N ILE A 52 3.24 -11.70 -5.58
CA ILE A 52 3.63 -12.83 -4.74
C ILE A 52 3.95 -13.98 -5.68
N GLU A 53 5.21 -14.38 -5.71
CA GLU A 53 5.66 -15.52 -6.50
C GLU A 53 4.72 -16.69 -6.23
N ALA A 54 4.30 -17.39 -7.29
CA ALA A 54 3.25 -18.40 -7.20
C ALA A 54 3.54 -19.45 -6.11
N ALA A 55 4.83 -19.75 -5.89
CA ALA A 55 5.29 -20.62 -4.81
C ALA A 55 4.94 -20.08 -3.40
N ASN A 56 5.22 -18.80 -3.14
CA ASN A 56 4.93 -18.14 -1.85
C ASN A 56 3.42 -18.01 -1.62
N ALA A 57 2.66 -17.77 -2.69
CA ALA A 57 1.20 -17.76 -2.65
C ALA A 57 0.64 -19.15 -2.28
N ALA A 58 1.15 -20.21 -2.92
CA ALA A 58 0.74 -21.59 -2.65
C ALA A 58 1.08 -22.05 -1.23
N GLU A 59 2.27 -21.70 -0.72
CA GLU A 59 2.67 -22.00 0.65
C GLU A 59 1.77 -21.28 1.66
N THR A 60 1.51 -19.99 1.43
CA THR A 60 0.62 -19.20 2.26
C THR A 60 -0.80 -19.78 2.27
N ALA A 61 -1.31 -20.18 1.10
CA ALA A 61 -2.61 -20.84 0.99
C ALA A 61 -2.66 -22.17 1.74
N LYS A 62 -1.66 -23.05 1.57
CA LYS A 62 -1.56 -24.32 2.32
C LYS A 62 -1.57 -24.09 3.83
N ARG A 63 -0.79 -23.12 4.31
CA ARG A 63 -0.75 -22.76 5.73
C ARG A 63 -2.10 -22.26 6.24
N LEU A 64 -2.79 -21.41 5.46
CA LEU A 64 -4.10 -20.88 5.83
C LEU A 64 -5.19 -21.97 5.83
N ILE A 65 -5.18 -22.86 4.84
CA ILE A 65 -6.09 -24.01 4.76
C ILE A 65 -5.84 -24.95 5.95
N GLY A 66 -4.58 -25.28 6.24
CA GLY A 66 -4.23 -26.12 7.39
C GLY A 66 -4.64 -25.51 8.73
N LYS A 67 -4.37 -24.22 8.93
CA LYS A 67 -4.74 -23.50 10.16
C LYS A 67 -6.27 -23.45 10.38
N ASN A 68 -7.05 -23.42 9.30
CA ASN A 68 -8.51 -23.33 9.35
C ASN A 68 -9.18 -24.61 8.82
N SER A 69 -8.53 -25.77 8.97
CA SER A 69 -8.95 -27.02 8.35
C SER A 69 -10.39 -27.41 8.67
N GLU A 70 -10.83 -27.21 9.92
CA GLU A 70 -12.22 -27.46 10.31
C GLU A 70 -13.22 -26.54 9.62
N LEU A 71 -12.88 -25.26 9.46
CA LEU A 71 -13.73 -24.31 8.74
C LEU A 71 -13.87 -24.73 7.27
N PHE A 72 -12.76 -25.02 6.60
CA PHE A 72 -12.78 -25.45 5.21
C PHE A 72 -13.51 -26.79 5.01
N ARG A 73 -13.37 -27.74 5.95
CA ARG A 73 -14.10 -29.02 5.94
C ARG A 73 -15.62 -28.84 6.05
N ARG A 74 -16.09 -27.77 6.69
CA ARG A 74 -17.52 -27.45 6.82
C ARG A 74 -18.09 -26.72 5.60
N LEU A 75 -17.22 -26.16 4.76
CA LEU A 75 -17.59 -25.39 3.57
C LEU A 75 -17.51 -26.20 2.27
N SER A 76 -16.90 -27.39 2.31
CA SER A 76 -16.89 -28.40 1.23
C SER A 76 -18.10 -29.30 1.30
#